data_AF-A0AAE2ZTF0-F1
#
_entry.id   AF-A0AAE2ZTF0-F1
#
_cell.length_a   1.000
_cell.length_b   1.000
_cell.length_c   1.000
_cell.angle_alpha   90.00
_cell.angle_beta   90.00
_cell.angle_gamma   90.00
#
_symmetry.space_group_name_H-M   'P 1'
#
loop_
_entity.id
_entity.type
_entity.pdbx_description
1 polymer ?
#
loop_
_entity_poly.entity_id
_entity_poly.type
_entity_poly.pdbx_seq_one_letter_code
_entity_poly.pdbx_strand_id
1 'polypeptide(L)'
;MKDLAQIAAVIQHTNVSPASSRRDIEKLCDEAMEFLFNGVMVQPCWIEMCRQRLAGSGVRVCSAMAYPMGGSLTTSKVSEMRDLVAAGVDEVDFMANIGFLTSGEPAAYHDEIAALVAAAGAKPLKIMLELGAMPETLWATAILEAEKAGVAYVKNSSGWGNGGKATVENVSFMRKTVTRAGVKASGGIRSLADATAILNAGAELLGTSAGPAIMRGNSGKQDY
;
A
#
# COMPACT_ATOMS: atom_id res chain seq x y z
N MET A 1 -6.98 -21.57 10.04
CA MET A 1 -5.72 -20.80 9.96
C MET A 1 -5.32 -20.80 8.50
N LYS A 2 -4.92 -19.65 7.93
CA LYS A 2 -4.40 -19.64 6.56
C LYS A 2 -3.08 -20.42 6.53
N ASP A 3 -2.88 -21.24 5.51
CA ASP A 3 -1.58 -21.88 5.28
C ASP A 3 -0.56 -20.86 4.72
N LEU A 4 0.72 -21.26 4.62
CA LEU A 4 1.78 -20.38 4.13
C LEU A 4 1.55 -19.91 2.70
N ALA A 5 0.99 -20.75 1.82
CA ALA A 5 0.72 -20.36 0.43
C ALA A 5 -0.37 -19.28 0.35
N GLN A 6 -1.41 -19.39 1.18
CA GLN A 6 -2.47 -18.38 1.30
C GLN A 6 -1.95 -17.06 1.87
N ILE A 7 -0.93 -17.08 2.73
CA ILE A 7 -0.27 -15.88 3.25
C ILE A 7 0.63 -15.26 2.17
N ALA A 8 1.41 -16.05 1.45
CA ALA A 8 2.23 -15.55 0.35
C ALA A 8 1.39 -14.82 -0.72
N ALA A 9 0.25 -15.41 -1.09
CA ALA A 9 -0.65 -14.87 -2.11
C ALA A 9 -1.25 -13.48 -1.79
N VAL A 10 -1.12 -13.01 -0.54
CA VAL A 10 -1.59 -11.69 -0.10
C VAL A 10 -0.46 -10.75 0.33
N ILE A 11 0.80 -11.19 0.28
CA ILE A 11 1.96 -10.34 0.55
C ILE A 11 2.33 -9.55 -0.69
N GLN A 12 2.35 -8.22 -0.57
CA GLN A 12 3.02 -7.32 -1.49
C GLN A 12 4.42 -6.99 -0.92
N HIS A 13 5.42 -7.69 -1.45
CA HIS A 13 6.81 -7.60 -0.98
C HIS A 13 7.38 -6.23 -1.32
N THR A 14 7.68 -5.45 -0.29
CA THR A 14 7.83 -4.00 -0.42
C THR A 14 9.29 -3.60 -0.28
N ASN A 15 9.78 -2.78 -1.21
CA ASN A 15 10.94 -1.94 -1.00
C ASN A 15 10.77 -0.57 -1.67
N VAL A 16 10.46 0.42 -0.85
CA VAL A 16 10.26 1.83 -1.24
C VAL A 16 11.28 2.75 -0.57
N SER A 17 12.39 2.21 -0.06
CA SER A 17 13.45 3.02 0.55
C SER A 17 14.10 3.94 -0.50
N PRO A 18 14.35 5.22 -0.19
CA PRO A 18 15.05 6.15 -1.08
C PRO A 18 16.48 5.72 -1.39
N ALA A 19 17.07 4.85 -0.57
CA ALA A 19 18.43 4.35 -0.75
C ALA A 19 18.51 3.04 -1.57
N SER A 20 17.39 2.52 -2.06
CA SER A 20 17.36 1.23 -2.76
C SER A 20 18.07 1.30 -4.10
N SER A 21 19.08 0.46 -4.27
CA SER A 21 19.77 0.30 -5.55
C SER A 21 18.99 -0.60 -6.50
N ARG A 22 19.36 -0.59 -7.78
CA ARG A 22 18.83 -1.55 -8.77
C ARG A 22 18.97 -3.00 -8.29
N ARG A 23 20.12 -3.36 -7.71
CA ARG A 23 20.40 -4.71 -7.20
C ARG A 23 19.43 -5.11 -6.09
N ASP A 24 19.06 -4.18 -5.23
CA ASP A 24 18.11 -4.44 -4.14
C ASP A 24 16.71 -4.73 -4.69
N ILE A 25 16.30 -4.02 -5.74
CA ILE A 25 14.99 -4.24 -6.38
C ILE A 25 14.97 -5.50 -7.24
N GLU A 26 16.09 -5.82 -7.90
CA GLU A 26 16.24 -7.10 -8.60
C GLU A 26 16.10 -8.29 -7.64
N LYS A 27 16.74 -8.21 -6.47
CA LYS A 27 16.58 -9.19 -5.40
C LYS A 27 15.14 -9.28 -4.89
N LEU A 28 14.46 -8.13 -4.72
CA LEU A 28 13.05 -8.09 -4.33
C LEU A 28 12.16 -8.87 -5.31
N CYS A 29 12.40 -8.73 -6.61
CA CYS A 29 11.69 -9.47 -7.65
C CYS A 29 11.96 -10.97 -7.56
N ASP A 30 13.22 -11.36 -7.39
CA ASP A 30 13.61 -12.77 -7.30
C ASP A 30 12.95 -13.46 -6.09
N GLU A 31 12.95 -12.79 -4.94
CA GLU A 31 12.27 -13.27 -3.74
C GLU A 31 10.74 -13.37 -3.94
N ALA A 32 10.13 -12.42 -4.65
CA ALA A 32 8.71 -12.47 -4.96
C ALA A 32 8.33 -13.65 -5.86
N MET A 33 9.20 -14.02 -6.80
CA MET A 33 9.02 -15.22 -7.61
C MET A 33 9.26 -16.51 -6.81
N GLU A 34 10.31 -16.56 -5.97
CA GLU A 34 10.64 -17.71 -5.11
C GLU A 34 9.45 -18.09 -4.22
N PHE A 35 8.80 -17.10 -3.61
CA PHE A 35 7.72 -17.31 -2.65
C PHE A 35 6.31 -17.17 -3.24
N LEU A 36 6.17 -16.88 -4.52
CA LEU A 36 4.87 -16.66 -5.19
C LEU A 36 4.05 -15.56 -4.49
N PHE A 37 4.69 -14.44 -4.20
CA PHE A 37 4.02 -13.29 -3.58
C PHE A 37 2.99 -12.65 -4.52
N ASN A 38 2.02 -11.94 -3.93
CA ASN A 38 0.98 -11.21 -4.66
C ASN A 38 1.56 -10.22 -5.68
N GLY A 39 2.65 -9.55 -5.27
CA GLY A 39 3.30 -8.51 -6.06
C GLY A 39 4.51 -7.93 -5.35
N VAL A 40 5.27 -7.11 -6.08
CA VAL A 40 6.29 -6.22 -5.53
C VAL A 40 5.74 -4.80 -5.39
N MET A 41 6.17 -4.06 -4.38
CA MET A 41 5.86 -2.64 -4.18
C MET A 41 7.15 -1.83 -4.22
N VAL A 42 7.30 -0.96 -5.23
CA VAL A 42 8.54 -0.24 -5.52
C VAL A 42 8.32 1.25 -5.78
N GLN A 43 9.39 2.05 -5.70
CA GLN A 43 9.33 3.42 -6.20
C GLN A 43 9.11 3.48 -7.73
N PRO A 44 8.49 4.54 -8.27
CA PRO A 44 8.09 4.61 -9.68
C PRO A 44 9.22 4.37 -10.68
N CYS A 45 10.44 4.82 -10.38
CA CYS A 45 11.60 4.67 -11.26
C CYS A 45 11.98 3.20 -11.56
N TRP A 46 11.49 2.25 -10.76
CA TRP A 46 11.79 0.83 -10.92
C TRP A 46 10.73 0.04 -11.68
N ILE A 47 9.58 0.63 -12.02
CA ILE A 47 8.44 -0.08 -12.62
C ILE A 47 8.87 -0.86 -13.86
N GLU A 48 9.49 -0.19 -14.84
CA GLU A 48 9.88 -0.83 -16.10
C GLU A 48 10.85 -2.01 -15.90
N MET A 49 11.83 -1.84 -15.01
CA MET A 49 12.79 -2.90 -14.68
C MET A 49 12.09 -4.10 -14.03
N CYS A 50 11.21 -3.86 -13.05
CA CYS A 50 10.42 -4.90 -12.41
C CYS A 50 9.53 -5.64 -13.41
N ARG A 51 8.90 -4.91 -14.35
CA ARG A 51 8.05 -5.52 -15.40
C ARG A 51 8.85 -6.46 -16.29
N GLN A 52 10.03 -6.03 -16.73
CA GLN A 52 10.91 -6.88 -17.54
C GLN A 52 11.35 -8.13 -16.77
N ARG A 53 11.74 -7.97 -15.51
CA ARG A 53 12.26 -9.08 -14.69
C ARG A 53 11.18 -10.07 -14.27
N LEU A 54 9.95 -9.60 -14.02
CA LEU A 54 8.82 -10.41 -13.55
C LEU A 54 7.92 -10.91 -14.70
N ALA A 55 8.32 -10.71 -15.95
CA ALA A 55 7.55 -11.12 -17.11
C ALA A 55 7.20 -12.63 -17.07
N GLY A 56 5.92 -12.95 -17.17
CA GLY A 56 5.41 -14.33 -17.15
C GLY A 56 5.35 -14.99 -15.77
N SER A 57 5.79 -14.31 -14.70
CA SER A 57 5.79 -14.89 -13.34
C SER A 57 4.42 -14.89 -12.65
N GLY A 58 3.50 -14.02 -13.07
CA GLY A 58 2.24 -13.76 -12.37
C GLY A 58 2.35 -12.83 -11.15
N VAL A 59 3.55 -12.40 -10.78
CA VAL A 59 3.79 -11.42 -9.71
C VAL A 59 3.45 -10.02 -10.22
N ARG A 60 2.58 -9.29 -9.50
CA ARG A 60 2.19 -7.92 -9.86
C ARG A 60 3.31 -6.91 -9.61
N VAL A 61 3.42 -5.89 -10.45
CA VAL A 61 4.29 -4.73 -10.25
C VAL A 61 3.45 -3.56 -9.72
N CYS A 62 3.54 -3.29 -8.42
CA CYS A 62 2.86 -2.18 -7.77
C CYS A 62 3.84 -1.03 -7.49
N SER A 63 3.32 0.19 -7.40
CA SER A 63 4.16 1.36 -7.08
C SER A 63 3.54 2.30 -6.06
N ALA A 64 4.40 3.01 -5.32
CA ALA A 64 4.03 4.05 -4.38
C ALA A 64 4.08 5.43 -5.05
N MET A 65 3.06 6.26 -4.84
CA MET A 65 2.91 7.59 -5.46
C MET A 65 2.71 8.69 -4.41
N ALA A 66 3.22 9.89 -4.67
CA ALA A 66 3.20 11.03 -3.74
C ALA A 66 3.75 10.68 -2.34
N TYR A 67 4.63 9.67 -2.28
CA TYR A 67 5.04 9.00 -1.06
C TYR A 67 6.29 9.63 -0.45
N PRO A 68 6.40 9.72 0.90
CA PRO A 68 5.36 9.42 1.90
C PRO A 68 4.55 10.66 2.31
N MET A 69 4.73 11.82 1.67
CA MET A 69 4.24 13.09 2.21
C MET A 69 2.81 13.47 1.82
N GLY A 70 2.36 13.14 0.60
CA GLY A 70 0.98 13.39 0.16
C GLY A 70 0.59 14.86 -0.04
N GLY A 71 1.41 15.85 0.30
CA GLY A 71 1.08 17.28 0.19
C GLY A 71 1.36 17.95 -1.17
N SER A 72 1.59 17.16 -2.23
CA SER A 72 1.83 17.72 -3.59
C SER A 72 0.54 18.24 -4.22
N LEU A 73 0.66 19.16 -5.18
CA LEU A 73 -0.49 19.64 -5.96
C LEU A 73 -1.25 18.48 -6.62
N THR A 74 -2.58 18.56 -6.64
CA THR A 74 -3.44 17.57 -7.32
C THR A 74 -3.03 17.37 -8.79
N THR A 75 -2.71 18.46 -9.49
CA THR A 75 -2.25 18.40 -10.89
C THR A 75 -0.95 17.62 -11.06
N SER A 76 0.01 17.79 -10.15
CA SER A 76 1.25 17.02 -10.14
C SER A 76 0.99 15.54 -9.89
N LYS A 77 0.16 15.20 -8.90
CA LYS A 77 -0.21 13.80 -8.60
C LYS A 77 -0.97 13.15 -9.77
N VAL A 78 -1.85 13.90 -10.44
CA VAL A 78 -2.58 13.41 -11.63
C VAL A 78 -1.61 13.14 -12.79
N SER A 79 -0.62 14.01 -13.00
CA SER A 79 0.41 13.77 -14.01
C SER A 79 1.23 12.53 -13.67
N GLU A 80 1.71 12.42 -12.44
CA GLU A 80 2.45 11.25 -11.94
C GLU A 80 1.63 9.97 -12.14
N MET A 81 0.35 9.96 -11.74
CA MET A 81 -0.53 8.80 -11.94
C MET A 81 -0.59 8.36 -13.41
N ARG A 82 -0.72 9.29 -14.35
CA ARG A 82 -0.73 8.98 -15.79
C ARG A 82 0.58 8.37 -16.25
N ASP A 83 1.70 8.88 -15.76
CA ASP A 83 3.03 8.34 -16.07
C ASP A 83 3.20 6.91 -15.52
N LEU A 84 2.71 6.64 -14.30
CA LEU A 84 2.70 5.30 -13.70
C LEU A 84 1.84 4.31 -14.52
N VAL A 85 0.65 4.75 -14.96
CA VAL A 85 -0.23 3.95 -15.83
C VAL A 85 0.45 3.66 -17.17
N ALA A 86 1.08 4.67 -17.79
CA ALA A 86 1.81 4.52 -19.05
C ALA A 86 3.03 3.60 -18.92
N ALA A 87 3.71 3.61 -17.77
CA ALA A 87 4.78 2.68 -17.43
C ALA A 87 4.28 1.24 -17.16
N GLY A 88 2.97 1.00 -17.21
CA GLY A 88 2.38 -0.32 -17.09
C GLY A 88 2.30 -0.83 -15.65
N VAL A 89 2.17 0.05 -14.65
CA VAL A 89 1.92 -0.39 -13.27
C VAL A 89 0.65 -1.25 -13.18
N ASP A 90 0.65 -2.26 -12.31
CA ASP A 90 -0.54 -3.09 -12.08
C ASP A 90 -1.47 -2.44 -11.05
N GLU A 91 -0.92 -1.90 -9.96
CA GLU A 91 -1.66 -1.25 -8.88
C GLU A 91 -0.85 -0.11 -8.25
N VAL A 92 -1.52 0.91 -7.72
CA VAL A 92 -0.83 2.06 -7.11
C VAL A 92 -1.28 2.27 -5.66
N ASP A 93 -0.32 2.38 -4.76
CA ASP A 93 -0.52 2.87 -3.41
C ASP A 93 -0.18 4.37 -3.38
N PHE A 94 -1.13 5.26 -3.09
CA PHE A 94 -0.86 6.70 -3.05
C PHE A 94 -1.09 7.32 -1.68
N MET A 95 -0.32 8.36 -1.37
CA MET A 95 -0.43 9.05 -0.09
C MET A 95 -1.60 10.03 -0.07
N ALA A 96 -2.43 9.92 0.97
CA ALA A 96 -3.53 10.84 1.19
C ALA A 96 -3.03 12.24 1.59
N ASN A 97 -3.76 13.28 1.19
CA ASN A 97 -3.51 14.62 1.71
C ASN A 97 -4.26 14.83 3.03
N ILE A 98 -3.62 14.43 4.13
CA ILE A 98 -4.18 14.48 5.49
C ILE A 98 -4.55 15.92 5.89
N GLY A 99 -3.78 16.90 5.39
CA GLY A 99 -3.97 18.32 5.68
C GLY A 99 -5.40 18.80 5.42
N PHE A 100 -6.03 18.34 4.34
CA PHE A 100 -7.42 18.69 4.02
C PHE A 100 -8.40 18.25 5.12
N LEU A 101 -8.26 17.03 5.64
CA LEU A 101 -9.14 16.55 6.71
C LEU A 101 -8.92 17.29 8.02
N THR A 102 -7.65 17.52 8.39
CA THR A 102 -7.32 18.25 9.63
C THR A 102 -7.69 19.73 9.57
N SER A 103 -7.86 20.29 8.37
CA SER A 103 -8.36 21.64 8.14
C SER A 103 -9.90 21.74 8.03
N GLY A 104 -10.62 20.62 8.13
CA GLY A 104 -12.08 20.61 7.98
C GLY A 104 -12.55 20.71 6.53
N GLU A 105 -11.74 20.26 5.57
CA GLU A 105 -12.02 20.29 4.12
C GLU A 105 -12.20 18.88 3.52
N PRO A 106 -13.21 18.10 3.96
CA PRO A 106 -13.42 16.74 3.44
C PRO A 106 -13.77 16.71 1.95
N ALA A 107 -14.36 17.79 1.41
CA ALA A 107 -14.63 17.91 -0.02
C ALA A 107 -13.33 17.98 -0.85
N ALA A 108 -12.35 18.78 -0.42
CA ALA A 108 -11.05 18.87 -1.09
C ALA A 108 -10.30 17.53 -1.05
N TYR A 109 -10.39 16.83 0.08
CA TYR A 109 -9.87 15.46 0.23
C TYR A 109 -10.50 14.49 -0.78
N HIS A 110 -11.83 14.46 -0.85
CA HIS A 110 -12.58 13.64 -1.79
C HIS A 110 -12.22 13.97 -3.25
N ASP A 111 -12.22 15.25 -3.62
CA ASP A 111 -12.05 15.69 -5.00
C ASP A 111 -10.64 15.40 -5.52
N GLU A 112 -9.61 15.52 -4.67
CA GLU A 112 -8.26 15.08 -5.02
C GLU A 112 -8.24 13.58 -5.34
N ILE A 113 -8.85 12.75 -4.48
CA ILE A 113 -8.88 11.29 -4.68
C ILE A 113 -9.64 10.93 -5.94
N ALA A 114 -10.79 11.56 -6.20
CA ALA A 114 -11.60 11.32 -7.38
C ALA A 114 -10.83 11.66 -8.66
N ALA A 115 -10.05 12.75 -8.66
CA ALA A 115 -9.18 13.11 -9.78
C ALA A 115 -8.09 12.05 -10.04
N LEU A 116 -7.51 11.47 -8.97
CA LEU A 116 -6.51 10.40 -9.09
C LEU A 116 -7.13 9.09 -9.59
N VAL A 117 -8.32 8.71 -9.08
CA VAL A 117 -9.07 7.54 -9.54
C VAL A 117 -9.39 7.69 -11.04
N ALA A 118 -9.84 8.87 -11.47
CA ALA A 118 -10.08 9.14 -12.89
C ALA A 118 -8.80 9.03 -13.74
N ALA A 119 -7.67 9.52 -13.24
CA ALA A 119 -6.38 9.44 -13.93
C ALA A 119 -5.83 8.01 -14.03
N ALA A 120 -6.12 7.16 -13.04
CA ALA A 120 -5.72 5.76 -13.02
C ALA A 120 -6.52 4.86 -13.97
N GLY A 121 -7.71 5.31 -14.38
CA GLY A 121 -8.62 4.54 -15.22
C GLY A 121 -9.05 3.25 -14.53
N ALA A 122 -8.75 2.10 -15.15
CA ALA A 122 -9.11 0.79 -14.61
C ALA A 122 -8.12 0.25 -13.56
N LYS A 123 -7.00 0.94 -13.30
CA LYS A 123 -5.97 0.47 -12.35
C LYS A 123 -6.48 0.62 -10.91
N PRO A 124 -6.38 -0.42 -10.05
CA PRO A 124 -6.82 -0.32 -8.67
C PRO A 124 -5.91 0.62 -7.88
N LEU A 125 -6.54 1.57 -7.18
CA LEU A 125 -5.85 2.48 -6.28
C LEU A 125 -6.04 2.09 -4.81
N LYS A 126 -4.97 2.25 -4.05
CA LYS A 126 -4.96 2.03 -2.59
C LYS A 126 -4.52 3.30 -1.90
N ILE A 127 -5.35 3.85 -1.05
CA ILE A 127 -5.03 5.08 -0.33
C ILE A 127 -4.30 4.78 0.99
N MET A 128 -3.14 5.39 1.20
CA MET A 128 -2.45 5.39 2.49
C MET A 128 -3.04 6.49 3.37
N LEU A 129 -3.85 6.09 4.35
CA LEU A 129 -4.58 6.99 5.24
C LEU A 129 -3.68 7.64 6.29
N GLU A 130 -2.60 6.95 6.67
CA GLU A 130 -1.67 7.41 7.71
C GLU A 130 -2.36 7.75 9.04
N LEU A 131 -3.12 6.79 9.56
CA LEU A 131 -4.04 6.99 10.69
C LEU A 131 -3.41 7.67 11.91
N GLY A 132 -2.13 7.37 12.20
CA GLY A 132 -1.39 7.96 13.32
C GLY A 132 -1.04 9.45 13.18
N ALA A 133 -1.25 10.04 12.00
CA ALA A 133 -1.00 11.46 11.72
C ALA A 133 -2.27 12.32 11.81
N MET A 134 -3.43 11.74 12.18
CA MET A 134 -4.67 12.48 12.37
C MET A 134 -5.44 11.99 13.62
N PRO A 135 -6.29 12.84 14.24
CA PRO A 135 -7.17 12.39 15.31
C PRO A 135 -8.09 11.24 14.90
N GLU A 136 -8.34 10.29 15.81
CA GLU A 136 -9.22 9.13 15.58
C GLU A 136 -10.63 9.52 15.12
N THR A 137 -11.11 10.71 15.53
CA THR A 137 -12.41 11.24 15.13
C THR A 137 -12.55 11.49 13.63
N LEU A 138 -11.43 11.57 12.88
CA LEU A 138 -11.42 11.77 11.43
C LEU A 138 -11.28 10.46 10.64
N TRP A 139 -10.97 9.34 11.28
CA TRP A 139 -10.65 8.10 10.57
C TRP A 139 -11.82 7.58 9.73
N ALA A 140 -13.04 7.64 10.28
CA ALA A 140 -14.24 7.22 9.55
C ALA A 140 -14.48 8.11 8.32
N THR A 141 -14.35 9.43 8.47
CA THR A 141 -14.47 10.39 7.36
C THR A 141 -13.44 10.11 6.26
N ALA A 142 -12.18 9.87 6.64
CA ALA A 142 -11.11 9.56 5.69
C ALA A 142 -11.42 8.31 4.85
N ILE A 143 -11.88 7.24 5.51
CA ILE A 143 -12.23 5.98 4.85
C ILE A 143 -13.42 6.16 3.91
N LEU A 144 -14.51 6.78 4.40
CA LEU A 144 -15.75 6.88 3.66
C LEU A 144 -15.65 7.83 2.47
N GLU A 145 -14.96 8.97 2.60
CA GLU A 145 -14.74 9.86 1.46
C GLU A 145 -13.80 9.24 0.42
N ALA A 146 -12.78 8.49 0.83
CA ALA A 146 -11.94 7.78 -0.11
C ALA A 146 -12.69 6.67 -0.87
N GLU A 147 -13.52 5.89 -0.18
CA GLU A 147 -14.34 4.84 -0.80
C GLU A 147 -15.37 5.43 -1.77
N LYS A 148 -16.01 6.54 -1.38
CA LYS A 148 -16.93 7.29 -2.23
C LYS A 148 -16.25 7.83 -3.50
N ALA A 149 -14.99 8.27 -3.39
CA ALA A 149 -14.19 8.70 -4.53
C ALA A 149 -13.71 7.53 -5.42
N GLY A 150 -13.86 6.27 -4.98
CA GLY A 150 -13.67 5.08 -5.81
C GLY A 150 -12.35 4.33 -5.61
N VAL A 151 -11.67 4.48 -4.48
CA VAL A 151 -10.47 3.67 -4.19
C VAL A 151 -10.84 2.19 -4.03
N ALA A 152 -9.96 1.30 -4.49
CA ALA A 152 -10.15 -0.14 -4.38
C ALA A 152 -9.79 -0.66 -2.97
N TYR A 153 -8.80 -0.04 -2.34
CA TYR A 153 -8.37 -0.39 -0.99
C TYR A 153 -8.10 0.84 -0.13
N VAL A 154 -8.33 0.71 1.16
CA VAL A 154 -7.75 1.59 2.18
C VAL A 154 -6.55 0.91 2.85
N LYS A 155 -5.54 1.72 3.19
CA LYS A 155 -4.30 1.26 3.81
C LYS A 155 -3.98 2.10 5.03
N ASN A 156 -3.64 1.46 6.16
CA ASN A 156 -3.45 2.16 7.44
C ASN A 156 -2.31 3.17 7.42
N SER A 157 -1.20 2.90 6.72
CA SER A 157 0.03 3.68 6.83
C SER A 157 0.95 3.57 5.62
N SER A 158 1.80 4.58 5.40
CA SER A 158 2.93 4.52 4.47
C SER A 158 4.07 3.59 4.94
N GLY A 159 4.16 3.33 6.25
CA GLY A 159 5.30 2.68 6.89
C GLY A 159 6.43 3.66 7.28
N TRP A 160 6.26 4.97 7.07
CA TRP A 160 7.21 6.03 7.47
C TRP A 160 6.62 6.97 8.53
N GLY A 161 7.51 7.59 9.31
CA GLY A 161 7.17 8.65 10.26
C GLY A 161 6.24 8.21 11.40
N ASN A 162 5.40 9.14 11.86
CA ASN A 162 4.37 8.85 12.89
C ASN A 162 3.17 8.06 12.34
N GLY A 163 3.30 7.58 11.11
CA GLY A 163 2.37 6.67 10.47
C GLY A 163 2.11 5.43 11.28
N GLY A 164 0.85 5.22 11.68
CA GLY A 164 0.48 4.14 12.59
C GLY A 164 0.90 2.78 12.05
N LYS A 165 1.63 1.99 12.85
CA LYS A 165 1.91 0.57 12.55
C LYS A 165 0.59 -0.18 12.31
N ALA A 166 0.64 -1.24 11.52
CA ALA A 166 -0.50 -2.14 11.42
C ALA A 166 -0.70 -2.82 12.78
N THR A 167 -1.73 -2.39 13.51
CA THR A 167 -2.19 -3.05 14.74
C THR A 167 -3.52 -3.74 14.48
N VAL A 168 -3.86 -4.72 15.31
CA VAL A 168 -5.15 -5.44 15.22
C VAL A 168 -6.31 -4.46 15.36
N GLU A 169 -6.17 -3.45 16.22
CA GLU A 169 -7.17 -2.44 16.50
C GLU A 169 -7.44 -1.57 15.25
N ASN A 170 -6.39 -1.00 14.66
CA ASN A 170 -6.51 -0.13 13.49
C ASN A 170 -7.08 -0.89 12.28
N VAL A 171 -6.62 -2.12 12.05
CA VAL A 171 -7.10 -2.95 10.95
C VAL A 171 -8.56 -3.36 11.17
N SER A 172 -8.93 -3.76 12.39
CA SER A 172 -10.31 -4.08 12.73
C SER A 172 -11.23 -2.87 12.57
N PHE A 173 -10.76 -1.68 12.95
CA PHE A 173 -11.51 -0.44 12.75
C PHE A 173 -11.77 -0.18 11.25
N MET A 174 -10.71 -0.24 10.43
CA MET A 174 -10.85 -0.06 8.98
C MET A 174 -11.85 -1.06 8.40
N ARG A 175 -11.70 -2.35 8.72
CA ARG A 175 -12.59 -3.40 8.20
C ARG A 175 -14.05 -3.19 8.59
N LYS A 176 -14.33 -2.71 9.80
CA LYS A 176 -15.70 -2.38 10.23
C LYS A 176 -16.28 -1.14 9.54
N THR A 177 -15.40 -0.24 9.07
CA THR A 177 -15.81 1.05 8.51
C THR A 177 -16.02 0.98 6.99
N VAL A 178 -15.13 0.29 6.26
CA VAL A 178 -15.26 0.13 4.80
C VAL A 178 -16.52 -0.65 4.44
N THR A 179 -17.24 -0.19 3.41
CA THR A 179 -18.45 -0.87 2.91
C THR A 179 -18.17 -1.69 1.66
N ARG A 180 -17.21 -1.25 0.83
CA ARG A 180 -16.87 -1.86 -0.46
C ARG A 180 -15.37 -2.04 -0.66
N ALA A 181 -14.55 -1.11 -0.18
CA ALA A 181 -13.11 -1.17 -0.37
C ALA A 181 -12.52 -2.36 0.41
N GLY A 182 -11.45 -2.94 -0.13
CA GLY A 182 -10.63 -3.90 0.59
C GLY A 182 -9.74 -3.20 1.62
N VAL A 183 -9.19 -3.98 2.57
CA VAL A 183 -8.26 -3.47 3.57
C VAL A 183 -6.86 -3.99 3.31
N LYS A 184 -5.89 -3.09 3.14
CA LYS A 184 -4.46 -3.41 3.10
C LYS A 184 -3.79 -2.96 4.40
N ALA A 185 -2.97 -3.81 4.99
CA ALA A 185 -2.23 -3.49 6.20
C ALA A 185 -0.72 -3.42 5.92
N SER A 186 -0.03 -2.43 6.49
CA SER A 186 1.43 -2.31 6.39
C SER A 186 2.05 -1.61 7.58
N GLY A 187 3.35 -1.86 7.76
CA GLY A 187 4.16 -1.30 8.84
C GLY A 187 4.18 -2.23 10.07
N GLY A 188 5.36 -2.71 10.45
CA GLY A 188 5.55 -3.54 11.65
C GLY A 188 5.17 -5.02 11.52
N ILE A 189 4.75 -5.49 10.35
CA ILE A 189 4.41 -6.91 10.11
C ILE A 189 5.70 -7.68 9.81
N ARG A 190 6.31 -8.30 10.82
CA ARG A 190 7.67 -8.87 10.71
C ARG A 190 7.73 -10.38 10.92
N SER A 191 6.67 -11.00 11.39
CA SER A 191 6.59 -12.45 11.66
C SER A 191 5.30 -13.08 11.13
N LEU A 192 5.30 -14.42 11.06
CA LEU A 192 4.10 -15.18 10.72
C LEU A 192 2.95 -14.93 11.71
N ALA A 193 3.27 -14.73 12.99
CA ALA A 193 2.29 -14.41 14.02
C ALA A 193 1.65 -13.03 13.75
N ASP A 194 2.45 -12.02 13.44
CA ASP A 194 1.95 -10.68 13.09
C ASP A 194 1.05 -10.74 11.85
N ALA A 195 1.51 -11.40 10.79
CA ALA A 195 0.76 -11.56 9.55
C ALA A 195 -0.59 -12.25 9.82
N THR A 196 -0.59 -13.33 10.59
CA THR A 196 -1.80 -14.06 10.95
C THR A 196 -2.76 -13.21 11.76
N ALA A 197 -2.27 -12.48 12.77
CA ALA A 197 -3.09 -11.60 13.60
C ALA A 197 -3.74 -10.49 12.78
N ILE A 198 -2.99 -9.84 11.89
CA ILE A 198 -3.48 -8.76 11.03
C ILE A 198 -4.47 -9.25 9.98
N LEU A 199 -4.25 -10.43 9.40
CA LEU A 199 -5.21 -11.05 8.49
C LEU A 199 -6.53 -11.41 9.22
N ASN A 200 -6.43 -11.94 10.44
CA ASN A 200 -7.61 -12.23 11.26
C ASN A 200 -8.37 -10.97 11.69
N ALA A 201 -7.67 -9.83 11.82
CA ALA A 201 -8.28 -8.53 12.08
C ALA A 201 -9.08 -7.97 10.88
N GLY A 202 -8.94 -8.58 9.70
CA GLY A 202 -9.72 -8.23 8.51
C GLY A 202 -8.92 -7.62 7.36
N ALA A 203 -7.59 -7.65 7.41
CA ALA A 203 -6.78 -7.30 6.25
C ALA A 203 -6.90 -8.37 5.14
N GLU A 204 -6.96 -7.90 3.90
CA GLU A 204 -6.99 -8.73 2.70
C GLU A 204 -5.62 -8.76 1.99
N LEU A 205 -4.83 -7.69 2.14
CA LEU A 205 -3.46 -7.58 1.62
C LEU A 205 -2.50 -7.11 2.71
N LEU A 206 -1.25 -7.57 2.62
CA LEU A 206 -0.17 -7.19 3.53
C LEU A 206 0.97 -6.51 2.76
N GLY A 207 1.37 -5.31 3.15
CA GLY A 207 2.60 -4.66 2.70
C GLY A 207 3.71 -4.89 3.73
N THR A 208 4.76 -5.60 3.36
CA THR A 208 5.91 -5.87 4.24
C THR A 208 7.19 -6.09 3.44
N SER A 209 8.32 -5.69 4.02
CA SER A 209 9.67 -6.02 3.55
C SER A 209 10.19 -7.33 4.15
N ALA A 210 9.51 -7.88 5.15
CA ALA A 210 9.87 -9.10 5.83
C ALA A 210 9.25 -10.36 5.20
N GLY A 211 8.71 -10.27 3.98
CA GLY A 211 8.04 -11.38 3.30
C GLY A 211 8.82 -12.69 3.36
N PRO A 212 10.08 -12.75 2.88
CA PRO A 212 10.91 -13.95 2.94
C PRO A 212 11.13 -14.48 4.36
N ALA A 213 11.27 -13.58 5.36
CA ALA A 213 11.44 -13.99 6.74
C ALA A 213 10.16 -14.66 7.27
N ILE A 214 9.00 -14.06 7.00
CA ILE A 214 7.68 -14.62 7.35
C ILE A 214 7.51 -16.00 6.74
N MET A 215 7.84 -16.17 5.45
CA MET A 215 7.72 -17.44 4.73
C MET A 215 8.67 -18.53 5.25
N ARG A 216 9.84 -18.13 5.74
CA ARG A 216 10.83 -19.04 6.34
C ARG A 216 10.57 -19.32 7.83
N GLY A 217 9.51 -18.74 8.42
CA GLY A 217 9.20 -18.89 9.85
C GLY A 217 10.10 -18.08 10.79
N ASN A 218 10.82 -17.08 10.27
CA ASN A 218 11.72 -16.21 11.01
C ASN A 218 11.07 -14.83 11.27
N SER A 219 11.63 -14.06 12.21
CA SER A 219 11.28 -12.65 12.42
C SER A 219 12.21 -11.72 11.63
N GLY A 220 11.66 -10.85 10.76
CA GLY A 220 12.41 -9.82 10.05
C GLY A 220 12.82 -8.63 10.94
N LYS A 221 13.92 -7.94 10.61
CA LYS A 221 14.48 -6.82 11.42
C LYS A 221 14.58 -5.47 10.68
N GLN A 222 14.02 -5.34 9.48
CA GLN A 222 14.25 -4.15 8.67
C GLN A 222 13.15 -3.09 8.87
N ASP A 223 13.58 -1.91 9.31
CA ASP A 223 12.75 -0.71 9.43
C ASP A 223 13.16 0.30 8.35
N TYR A 224 12.18 1.11 7.93
CA TYR A 224 12.34 2.18 6.94
C TYR A 224 12.49 3.53 7.63
#